data_AF-A0A938NRR6-F1
#
_entry.id   AF-A0A938NRR6-F1
#
_cell.length_a   1.000
_cell.length_b   1.000
_cell.length_c   1.000
_cell.angle_alpha   90.00
_cell.angle_beta   90.00
_cell.angle_gamma   90.00
#
_symmetry.space_group_name_H-M   'P 1'
#
loop_
_entity.id
_entity.type
_entity.pdbx_description
1 polymer ?
#
loop_
_entity_poly.entity_id
_entity_poly.type
_entity_poly.pdbx_seq_one_letter_code
_entity_poly.pdbx_strand_id
1 'polypeptide(L)' 'MENKTKYIAIEGVIGAGKTSLAKKIAERLNAKLILENFDDNPFLDKFYQNPSYYAFQTQIYF' A
#
# COMPACT_ATOMS: atom_id res chain seq x y z
N MET A 1 -9.46 21.42 -21.43
CA MET A 1 -8.33 20.47 -21.51
C MET A 1 -8.50 19.46 -20.38
N GLU A 2 -8.92 18.24 -20.69
CA GLU A 2 -9.08 17.20 -19.66
C GLU A 2 -7.71 16.84 -19.08
N ASN A 3 -7.53 17.07 -17.77
CA ASN A 3 -6.29 16.74 -17.08
C ASN A 3 -6.11 15.21 -17.04
N LYS A 4 -5.27 14.72 -17.95
CA LYS A 4 -5.05 13.30 -18.24
C LYS A 4 -3.93 12.73 -17.38
N THR A 5 -4.12 12.73 -16.06
CA THR A 5 -3.49 11.78 -15.12
C THR A 5 -4.35 11.79 -13.86
N LYS A 6 -5.23 10.80 -13.71
CA LYS A 6 -6.18 10.78 -12.58
C LYS A 6 -5.61 10.07 -11.35
N TYR A 7 -4.63 9.17 -11.51
CA TYR A 7 -4.06 8.36 -10.44
C TYR A 7 -2.62 7.93 -10.75
N ILE A 8 -1.78 7.81 -9.71
CA ILE A 8 -0.43 7.24 -9.76
C ILE A 8 -0.37 6.14 -8.69
N ALA A 9 -0.06 4.91 -9.10
CA ALA A 9 0.21 3.80 -8.18
C ALA A 9 1.72 3.58 -8.07
N ILE A 10 2.21 3.24 -6.88
CA ILE A 10 3.63 3.00 -6.62
C ILE A 10 3.80 1.58 -6.08
N GLU A 11 4.39 0.73 -6.91
CA GLU A 11 4.58 -0.69 -6.64
C GLU A 11 6.04 -1.02 -6.26
N GLY A 12 6.23 -2.11 -5.52
CA GLY A 12 7.57 -2.59 -5.13
C GLY A 12 7.58 -3.43 -3.86
N VAL A 13 8.71 -4.09 -3.59
CA VAL A 13 8.87 -4.99 -2.44
C VAL A 13 8.83 -4.25 -1.08
N ILE A 14 8.65 -5.01 0.00
CA ILE A 14 8.74 -4.48 1.38
C ILE A 14 10.13 -3.87 1.58
N GLY A 15 10.19 -2.68 2.18
CA GLY A 15 11.45 -1.96 2.41
C GLY A 15 11.98 -1.15 1.22
N ALA A 16 11.35 -1.20 0.03
CA ALA A 16 11.82 -0.47 -1.17
C ALA A 16 11.67 1.07 -1.11
N GLY A 17 11.07 1.62 -0.05
CA GLY A 17 10.89 3.08 0.10
C GLY A 17 9.66 3.67 -0.60
N LYS A 18 8.66 2.84 -0.96
CA LYS A 18 7.41 3.25 -1.64
C LYS A 18 6.71 4.43 -0.96
N THR A 19 6.48 4.33 0.35
CA THR A 19 5.82 5.38 1.15
C THR A 19 6.58 6.70 1.10
N SER A 20 7.92 6.65 1.16
CA SER A 20 8.77 7.84 1.06
C SER A 20 8.69 8.48 -0.31
N LEU A 21 8.67 7.68 -1.38
CA LEU A 21 8.49 8.18 -2.75
C LEU A 21 7.09 8.78 -2.96
N ALA A 22 6.04 8.09 -2.48
CA ALA A 22 4.65 8.54 -2.55
C ALA A 22 4.46 9.93 -1.93
N LYS A 23 5.01 10.13 -0.72
CA LYS A 23 4.97 11.41 -0.02
C LYS A 23 5.64 12.54 -0.83
N LYS A 24 6.84 12.28 -1.37
CA LYS A 24 7.58 13.25 -2.20
C LYS A 24 6.84 13.62 -3.50
N ILE A 25 6.23 12.63 -4.15
CA ILE A 25 5.44 12.86 -5.38
C ILE A 25 4.17 13.66 -5.05
N ALA A 26 3.45 13.29 -3.99
CA ALA A 26 2.23 13.99 -3.57
C ALA A 26 2.50 15.47 -3.25
N GLU A 27 3.59 15.76 -2.54
CA GLU A 27 4.05 17.12 -2.26
C GLU A 27 4.37 17.90 -3.55
N ARG A 28 5.16 17.31 -4.46
CA ARG A 28 5.59 17.98 -5.69
C ARG A 28 4.44 18.25 -6.68
N LEU A 29 3.42 17.41 -6.69
CA LEU A 29 2.28 17.52 -7.60
C LEU A 29 1.03 18.14 -6.96
N ASN A 30 1.09 18.50 -5.66
CA ASN A 30 -0.08 18.87 -4.87
C ASN A 30 -1.23 17.85 -5.01
N ALA A 31 -0.88 16.56 -4.98
CA ALA A 31 -1.83 15.47 -5.19
C ALA A 31 -2.33 14.91 -3.85
N LYS A 32 -3.53 14.34 -3.85
CA LYS A 32 -4.05 13.59 -2.71
C LYS A 32 -3.20 12.33 -2.50
N LEU A 33 -2.58 12.21 -1.33
CA LEU A 33 -1.88 10.99 -0.92
C LEU A 33 -2.87 9.95 -0.39
N ILE A 34 -2.76 8.72 -0.89
CA ILE A 34 -3.48 7.55 -0.39
C ILE A 34 -2.40 6.52 -0.02
N LEU A 35 -2.38 6.09 1.24
CA LEU A 35 -1.43 5.10 1.76
C LEU A 35 -2.15 3.78 2.04
N GLU A 36 -1.42 2.69 1.88
CA GLU A 36 -1.84 1.35 2.33
C GLU A 36 -1.99 1.34 3.86
N ASN A 37 -3.01 0.65 4.36
CA ASN A 37 -3.29 0.54 5.79
C ASN A 37 -3.18 -0.92 6.26
N PHE A 38 -1.96 -1.45 6.25
CA PHE A 38 -1.70 -2.85 6.58
C PHE A 38 -1.77 -3.14 8.09
N ASP A 39 -1.56 -2.12 8.93
CA ASP A 39 -1.53 -2.26 10.40
C ASP A 39 -2.89 -2.67 10.99
N ASP A 40 -3.99 -2.38 10.28
CA ASP A 40 -5.34 -2.74 10.71
C ASP A 40 -5.72 -4.19 10.36
N ASN A 41 -4.87 -4.94 9.65
CA ASN A 41 -5.16 -6.31 9.21
C ASN A 41 -5.08 -7.30 10.40
N PRO A 42 -6.22 -7.84 10.89
CA PRO A 42 -6.26 -8.67 12.09
C PRO A 42 -5.66 -10.07 11.89
N PHE A 43 -5.27 -10.40 10.66
CA PHE A 43 -4.68 -11.68 10.28
C PHE A 43 -3.18 -11.58 10.02
N LEU A 44 -2.61 -10.38 9.88
CA LEU A 44 -1.22 -10.20 9.47
C LEU A 44 -0.22 -10.83 10.47
N ASP A 45 -0.41 -10.59 11.77
CA ASP A 45 0.41 -11.23 12.81
C ASP A 45 0.27 -12.76 12.81
N LYS A 46 -0.93 -13.27 12.52
CA LYS A 46 -1.21 -14.72 12.46
C LYS A 46 -0.60 -15.34 11.21
N PHE A 47 -0.55 -14.60 10.11
CA PHE A 47 0.13 -15.01 8.89
C PHE A 47 1.62 -15.21 9.12
N TYR A 48 2.29 -14.32 9.86
CA TYR A 48 3.69 -14.50 10.21
C TYR A 48 3.95 -15.75 11.08
N GLN A 49 2.95 -16.24 11.81
CA GLN A 49 3.05 -17.46 12.62
C GLN A 49 2.71 -18.73 11.80
N ASN A 50 1.70 -18.68 10.93
CA ASN A 50 1.28 -19.81 10.10
C ASN A 50 0.75 -19.35 8.72
N PRO A 51 1.65 -19.15 7.74
CA PRO A 51 1.27 -18.63 6.43
C PRO A 51 0.26 -19.50 5.69
N SER A 52 0.39 -20.84 5.75
CA SER A 52 -0.49 -21.74 4.98
C SER A 52 -1.94 -21.69 5.44
N TYR A 53 -2.18 -21.38 6.72
CA TYR A 53 -3.53 -21.29 7.29
C TYR A 53 -4.16 -19.90 7.15
N TYR A 54 -3.35 -18.84 7.22
CA TYR A 54 -3.83 -17.44 7.28
C TYR A 54 -3.61 -16.63 5.98
N ALA A 55 -2.95 -17.19 4.96
CA ALA A 55 -2.66 -16.47 3.70
C ALA A 55 -3.92 -15.90 3.05
N PHE A 56 -4.98 -16.70 2.94
CA PHE A 56 -6.21 -16.29 2.26
C PHE A 56 -6.90 -15.12 2.97
N GLN A 57 -7.09 -15.23 4.29
CA GLN A 57 -7.75 -14.22 5.12
C GLN A 57 -6.95 -12.92 5.13
N THR A 58 -5.63 -13.03 5.19
CA THR A 58 -4.72 -11.88 5.13
C THR A 58 -4.82 -11.15 3.80
N GLN A 59 -4.85 -11.89 2.68
CA GLN A 59 -4.90 -11.31 1.33
C GLN A 59 -6.25 -10.68 0.97
N ILE A 60 -7.37 -11.23 1.43
CA ILE A 60 -8.70 -10.66 1.15
C ILE A 60 -8.99 -9.40 1.98
N TYR A 61 -8.28 -9.20 3.09
CA TYR A 61 -8.41 -8.00 3.91
C TYR A 61 -7.66 -6.79 3.33
N PHE A 62 -6.55 -7.03 2.62
CA PHE A 62 -5.78 -5.98 1.93
C PHE A 62 -6.58 -5.31 0.81
#